data_AF-A0A1I1F6S1-F1
#
_entry.id   AF-A0A1I1F6S1-F1
#
_cell.length_a   1.000
_cell.length_b   1.000
_cell.length_c   1.000
_cell.angle_alpha   90.00
_cell.angle_beta   90.00
_cell.angle_gamma   90.00
#
_symmetry.space_group_name_H-M   'P 1'
#
loop_
_entity.id
_entity.type
_entity.pdbx_description
1 polymer ?
#
loop_
_entity_poly.entity_id
_entity_poly.type
_entity_poly.pdbx_seq_one_letter_code
_entity_poly.pdbx_strand_id
1 'polypeptide(L)'
;MIIKNELIRLFNRIEANTERVIHSFEKAEYAKLIGDINAYAKLLLNTIPVYTDSFFENDGRPIDVVMTASKIKDEISSFQQEIIHLLMESMELLSLLGSYDRDDDRYHDKAKKVCLIQGKTALLLRFRLFSIQSFEKEQDGVALSYVMRGLYRISSAVGDYYTLNSFYQYSMKKYLPIIECPDVAIIMQGPVDYENDFTLESLFFYRYIYPHTPIILSTWKGEISDSFRWMAEAIGITIVEREMPSDKGFMNIKLQLSGTRNGIEESKKYPKVRFLLKTRTDQRFFLPEFILHLKNLLRTFESKSPPMEERIVFLGGRNTSILNPFVISDFMAFGAVNDIEKLYSSSGDSDLWDTGENKELYEKKLERSLYENIQVSMDKSLKEMLENNKTPRDAHLVPESYIIKTYYENSILGKKLGREDDLLEHYWEFLRKCAVIVDKDQLLFYWKKYADKYMSFNSVMLDNALTFSVWLNMYYMQ
;
A
#
# COMPACT_ATOMS: atom_id res chain seq x y z
N MET A 1 20.05 6.60 14.04
CA MET A 1 19.75 5.87 12.78
C MET A 1 20.57 4.58 12.62
N ILE A 2 21.92 4.64 12.62
CA ILE A 2 22.79 3.46 12.42
C ILE A 2 22.44 2.31 13.37
N ILE A 3 22.23 2.63 14.66
CA ILE A 3 21.90 1.63 15.70
C ILE A 3 20.58 0.91 15.39
N LYS A 4 19.50 1.63 15.05
CA LYS A 4 18.19 1.03 14.75
C LYS A 4 18.29 0.07 13.56
N ASN A 5 18.89 0.51 12.46
CA ASN A 5 19.02 -0.32 11.26
C ASN A 5 19.91 -1.54 11.51
N GLU A 6 20.96 -1.38 12.31
CA GLU A 6 21.79 -2.51 12.72
C GLU A 6 21.03 -3.52 13.58
N LEU A 7 20.24 -3.06 14.56
CA LEU A 7 19.41 -3.92 15.39
C LEU A 7 18.35 -4.67 14.58
N ILE A 8 17.70 -4.01 13.61
CA ILE A 8 16.76 -4.65 12.68
C ILE A 8 17.49 -5.68 11.81
N ARG A 9 18.64 -5.32 11.22
CA ARG A 9 19.44 -6.23 10.39
C ARG A 9 19.88 -7.47 11.15
N LEU A 10 20.31 -7.32 12.40
CA LEU A 10 20.69 -8.43 13.27
C LEU A 10 19.48 -9.32 13.59
N PHE A 11 18.33 -8.72 13.86
CA PHE A 11 17.10 -9.47 14.10
C PHE A 11 16.62 -10.23 12.86
N ASN A 12 16.65 -9.61 11.66
CA ASN A 12 16.30 -10.28 10.41
C ASN A 12 17.15 -11.55 10.18
N ARG A 13 18.40 -11.59 10.66
CA ARG A 13 19.24 -12.81 10.62
C ARG A 13 18.73 -13.90 11.57
N ILE A 14 18.27 -13.51 12.75
CA ILE A 14 17.64 -14.43 13.71
C ILE A 14 16.35 -14.98 13.12
N GLU A 15 15.54 -14.15 12.46
CA GLU A 15 14.31 -14.57 11.77
C GLU A 15 14.60 -15.61 10.69
N ALA A 16 15.52 -15.30 9.77
CA ALA A 16 15.94 -16.24 8.73
C ALA A 16 16.50 -17.55 9.30
N ASN A 17 17.30 -17.48 10.38
CA ASN A 17 17.81 -18.68 11.05
C ASN A 17 16.67 -19.48 11.71
N THR A 18 15.67 -18.82 12.27
CA THR A 18 14.54 -19.47 12.94
C THR A 18 13.67 -20.22 11.95
N GLU A 19 13.31 -19.57 10.84
CA GLU A 19 12.61 -20.19 9.73
C GLU A 19 13.36 -21.46 9.27
N ARG A 20 14.67 -21.32 9.00
CA ARG A 20 15.51 -22.44 8.55
C ARG A 20 15.52 -23.59 9.54
N VAL A 21 15.70 -23.34 10.84
CA VAL A 21 15.77 -24.37 11.89
C VAL A 21 14.43 -25.08 12.08
N ILE A 22 13.33 -24.33 11.99
CA ILE A 22 11.98 -24.89 12.09
C ILE A 22 11.68 -25.76 10.86
N HIS A 23 12.01 -25.30 9.65
CA HIS A 23 11.77 -26.10 8.44
C HIS A 23 12.72 -27.30 8.28
N SER A 24 13.99 -27.18 8.66
CA SER A 24 14.98 -28.27 8.56
C SER A 24 14.76 -29.35 9.63
N PHE A 25 14.13 -28.99 10.75
CA PHE A 25 13.94 -29.85 11.91
C PHE A 25 15.26 -30.36 12.53
N GLU A 26 16.36 -29.63 12.32
CA GLU A 26 17.66 -30.01 12.86
C GLU A 26 17.74 -29.68 14.36
N LYS A 27 17.43 -30.67 15.22
CA LYS A 27 17.40 -30.53 16.69
C LYS A 27 18.67 -29.89 17.27
N ALA A 28 19.84 -30.15 16.69
CA ALA A 28 21.12 -29.58 17.11
C ALA A 28 21.22 -28.05 16.90
N GLU A 29 20.44 -27.49 15.97
CA GLU A 29 20.50 -26.07 15.63
C GLU A 29 19.64 -25.18 16.56
N TYR A 30 18.65 -25.74 17.26
CA TYR A 30 17.81 -25.00 18.20
C TYR A 30 18.63 -24.38 19.33
N ALA A 31 19.59 -25.13 19.89
CA ALA A 31 20.44 -24.62 20.96
C ALA A 31 21.30 -23.42 20.51
N LYS A 32 21.80 -23.47 19.27
CA LYS A 32 22.55 -22.36 18.65
C LYS A 32 21.64 -21.15 18.46
N LEU A 33 20.45 -21.34 17.92
CA LEU A 33 19.47 -20.27 17.70
C LEU A 33 19.05 -19.59 19.00
N ILE A 34 18.79 -20.36 20.07
CA ILE A 34 18.52 -19.82 21.41
C ILE A 34 19.71 -18.99 21.90
N GLY A 35 20.94 -19.45 21.64
CA GLY A 35 22.17 -18.70 21.91
C GLY A 35 22.22 -17.35 21.19
N ASP A 36 21.87 -17.32 19.91
CA ASP A 36 21.81 -16.10 19.08
C ASP A 36 20.75 -15.12 19.60
N ILE A 37 19.56 -15.61 19.97
CA ILE A 37 18.47 -14.79 20.55
C ILE A 37 18.91 -14.19 21.89
N ASN A 38 19.54 -14.98 22.76
CA ASN A 38 20.05 -14.50 24.04
C ASN A 38 21.15 -13.45 23.86
N ALA A 39 22.05 -13.64 22.89
CA ALA A 39 23.07 -12.66 22.57
C ALA A 39 22.46 -11.34 22.09
N TYR A 40 21.42 -11.40 21.25
CA TYR A 40 20.68 -10.24 20.78
C TYR A 40 19.92 -9.54 21.90
N ALA A 41 19.28 -10.28 22.81
CA ALA A 41 18.63 -9.71 23.99
C ALA A 41 19.62 -8.93 24.87
N LYS A 42 20.81 -9.49 25.12
CA LYS A 42 21.90 -8.80 25.84
C LYS A 42 22.38 -7.55 25.11
N LEU A 43 22.50 -7.61 23.79
CA LEU A 43 22.84 -6.45 22.97
C LEU A 43 21.80 -5.33 23.17
N LEU A 44 20.50 -5.64 23.06
CA LEU A 44 19.44 -4.66 23.28
C LEU A 44 19.47 -4.06 24.69
N LEU A 45 19.70 -4.86 25.72
CA LEU A 45 19.81 -4.39 27.11
C LEU A 45 20.96 -3.40 27.29
N ASN A 46 22.07 -3.57 26.58
CA ASN A 46 23.23 -2.69 26.67
C ASN A 46 23.12 -1.47 25.76
N THR A 47 22.55 -1.63 24.57
CA THR A 47 22.50 -0.59 23.53
C THR A 47 21.38 0.42 23.77
N ILE A 48 20.19 -0.03 24.18
CA ILE A 48 19.02 0.85 24.34
C ILE A 48 19.26 1.94 25.41
N PRO A 49 19.83 1.66 26.60
CA PRO A 49 20.07 2.72 27.59
C PRO A 49 21.05 3.79 27.09
N VAL A 50 22.17 3.39 26.48
CA VAL A 50 23.14 4.33 25.87
C VAL A 50 22.47 5.14 24.76
N TYR A 51 21.61 4.50 23.99
CA TYR A 51 20.83 5.16 22.96
C TYR A 51 19.79 6.13 23.54
N THR A 52 19.23 5.83 24.72
CA THR A 52 18.27 6.69 25.43
C THR A 52 18.89 8.03 25.80
N ASP A 53 20.14 8.02 26.28
CA ASP A 53 20.85 9.24 26.66
C ASP A 53 21.04 10.19 25.47
N SER A 54 21.13 9.64 24.25
CA SER A 54 21.25 10.44 23.03
C SER A 54 19.99 11.27 22.70
N PHE A 55 18.85 11.02 23.36
CA PHE A 55 17.63 11.82 23.19
C PHE A 55 17.59 13.08 24.08
N PHE A 56 18.62 13.30 24.89
CA PHE A 56 18.69 14.40 25.84
C PHE A 56 19.88 15.30 25.54
N GLU A 57 19.70 16.62 25.72
CA GLU A 57 20.80 17.56 25.82
C GLU A 57 21.62 17.30 27.09
N ASN A 58 22.83 17.85 27.18
CA ASN A 58 23.70 17.71 28.35
C ASN A 58 23.06 18.22 29.65
N ASP A 59 22.06 19.11 29.56
CA ASP A 59 21.30 19.63 30.71
C ASP A 59 20.04 18.80 31.05
N GLY A 60 19.85 17.67 30.36
CA GLY A 60 18.75 16.73 30.58
C GLY A 60 17.44 17.10 29.88
N ARG A 61 17.39 18.21 29.11
CA ARG A 61 16.22 18.53 28.28
C ARG A 61 16.11 17.57 27.09
N PRO A 62 14.92 17.08 26.73
CA PRO A 62 14.74 16.32 25.50
C PRO A 62 15.16 17.14 24.28
N ILE A 63 15.87 16.51 23.35
CA ILE A 63 16.12 17.06 22.01
C ILE A 63 14.79 17.19 21.24
N ASP A 64 13.79 16.37 21.59
CA ASP A 64 12.46 16.45 21.04
C ASP A 64 11.58 17.46 21.78
N VAL A 65 11.26 18.57 21.11
CA VAL A 65 10.40 19.64 21.66
C VAL A 65 8.94 19.22 21.89
N VAL A 66 8.50 18.09 21.34
CA VAL A 66 7.12 17.61 21.43
C VAL A 66 6.92 16.63 22.58
N MET A 67 7.99 16.06 23.13
CA MET A 67 7.94 15.03 24.17
C MET A 67 8.59 15.45 25.47
N THR A 68 7.95 15.11 26.59
CA THR A 68 8.60 15.25 27.90
C THR A 68 9.68 14.19 28.10
N ALA A 69 10.64 14.50 28.96
CA ALA A 69 11.69 13.56 29.33
C ALA A 69 11.14 12.25 29.92
N SER A 70 10.08 12.37 30.74
CA SER A 70 9.40 11.20 31.32
C SER A 70 8.80 10.32 30.22
N LYS A 71 8.08 10.90 29.26
CA LYS A 71 7.42 10.14 28.19
C LYS A 71 8.41 9.37 27.34
N ILE A 72 9.56 9.96 26.99
CA ILE A 72 10.62 9.28 26.25
C ILE A 72 11.15 8.07 27.04
N LYS A 73 11.45 8.27 28.32
CA LYS A 73 11.96 7.20 29.19
C LYS A 73 10.94 6.08 29.38
N ASP A 74 9.68 6.42 29.58
CA ASP A 74 8.59 5.47 29.78
C ASP A 74 8.37 4.63 28.51
N GLU A 75 8.34 5.26 27.33
CA GLU A 75 8.19 4.55 26.05
C GLU A 75 9.37 3.64 25.74
N ILE A 76 10.60 4.09 25.97
CA ILE A 76 11.79 3.26 25.75
C ILE A 76 11.82 2.09 26.74
N SER A 77 11.50 2.33 28.01
CA SER A 77 11.46 1.28 29.04
C SER A 77 10.38 0.25 28.71
N SER A 78 9.18 0.70 28.33
CA SER A 78 8.07 -0.15 27.89
C SER A 78 8.46 -1.00 26.68
N PHE A 79 9.06 -0.38 25.66
CA PHE A 79 9.56 -1.06 24.47
C PHE A 79 10.60 -2.13 24.80
N GLN A 80 11.59 -1.79 25.65
CA GLN A 80 12.64 -2.73 26.04
C GLN A 80 12.06 -3.92 26.81
N GLN A 81 11.17 -3.68 27.77
CA GLN A 81 10.50 -4.75 28.52
C GLN A 81 9.70 -5.67 27.59
N GLU A 82 8.93 -5.10 26.66
CA GLU A 82 8.09 -5.87 25.75
C GLU A 82 8.93 -6.74 24.79
N ILE A 83 10.00 -6.20 24.20
CA ILE A 83 10.88 -7.00 23.34
C ILE A 83 11.58 -8.09 24.12
N ILE A 84 12.13 -7.80 25.31
CA ILE A 84 12.82 -8.81 26.10
C ILE A 84 11.87 -9.94 26.48
N HIS A 85 10.62 -9.62 26.85
CA HIS A 85 9.60 -10.62 27.11
C HIS A 85 9.35 -11.51 25.89
N LEU A 86 9.17 -10.93 24.70
CA LEU A 86 8.96 -11.69 23.46
C LEU A 86 10.15 -12.58 23.09
N LEU A 87 11.38 -12.09 23.27
CA LEU A 87 12.59 -12.87 23.01
C LEU A 87 12.70 -14.05 23.99
N MET A 88 12.35 -13.85 25.27
CA MET A 88 12.32 -14.92 26.27
C MET A 88 11.26 -15.97 25.95
N GLU A 89 10.04 -15.54 25.60
CA GLU A 89 8.97 -16.44 25.18
C GLU A 89 9.36 -17.25 23.94
N SER A 90 10.00 -16.61 22.96
CA SER A 90 10.54 -17.30 21.77
C SER A 90 11.56 -18.38 22.13
N MET A 91 12.51 -18.08 23.02
CA MET A 91 13.50 -19.06 23.48
C MET A 91 12.86 -20.24 24.21
N GLU A 92 11.85 -20.00 25.04
CA GLU A 92 11.11 -21.06 25.73
C GLU A 92 10.41 -21.99 24.74
N LEU A 93 9.70 -21.43 23.76
CA LEU A 93 9.02 -22.20 22.72
C LEU A 93 10.00 -22.99 21.85
N LEU A 94 11.13 -22.39 21.46
CA LEU A 94 12.17 -23.07 20.70
C LEU A 94 12.80 -24.23 21.48
N SER A 95 12.99 -24.07 22.79
CA SER A 95 13.47 -25.15 23.65
C SER A 95 12.49 -26.34 23.66
N LEU A 96 11.18 -26.05 23.75
CA LEU A 96 10.14 -27.08 23.67
C LEU A 96 10.08 -27.75 22.29
N LEU A 97 10.20 -26.99 21.21
CA LEU A 97 10.17 -27.50 19.83
C LEU A 97 11.25 -28.56 19.58
N GLY A 98 12.44 -28.38 20.14
CA GLY A 98 13.53 -29.37 20.04
C GLY A 98 13.20 -30.74 20.65
N SER A 99 12.18 -30.82 21.52
CA SER A 99 11.75 -32.06 22.18
C SER A 99 10.63 -32.81 21.47
N TYR A 100 9.89 -32.15 20.57
CA TYR A 100 8.79 -32.78 19.83
C TYR A 100 9.29 -33.52 18.58
N ASP A 101 8.40 -34.30 17.99
CA ASP A 101 8.56 -34.87 16.65
C ASP A 101 7.84 -34.00 15.61
N ARG A 102 8.26 -34.08 14.36
CA ARG A 102 7.79 -33.16 13.29
C ARG A 102 6.30 -33.29 13.02
N ASP A 103 5.78 -34.51 13.10
CA ASP A 103 4.38 -34.83 12.81
C ASP A 103 3.46 -34.61 14.02
N ASP A 104 3.99 -34.05 15.12
CA ASP A 104 3.21 -33.72 16.31
C ASP A 104 2.45 -32.40 16.13
N ASP A 105 1.12 -32.41 16.28
CA ASP A 105 0.31 -31.19 16.20
C ASP A 105 0.80 -30.08 17.16
N ARG A 106 1.39 -30.46 18.31
CA ARG A 106 1.98 -29.52 19.27
C ARG A 106 3.20 -28.82 18.70
N TYR A 107 3.98 -29.50 17.84
CA TYR A 107 5.11 -28.89 17.14
C TYR A 107 4.60 -27.77 16.24
N HIS A 108 3.59 -28.04 15.41
CA HIS A 108 3.04 -27.05 14.48
C HIS A 108 2.41 -25.85 15.20
N ASP A 109 1.65 -26.05 16.28
CA ASP A 109 1.10 -24.95 17.09
C ASP A 109 2.21 -24.06 17.69
N LYS A 110 3.27 -24.68 18.23
CA LYS A 110 4.38 -23.96 18.85
C LYS A 110 5.25 -23.23 17.82
N ALA A 111 5.51 -23.85 16.66
CA ALA A 111 6.22 -23.21 15.55
C ALA A 111 5.47 -21.98 15.04
N LYS A 112 4.14 -22.08 14.91
CA LYS A 112 3.28 -20.94 14.57
C LYS A 112 3.35 -19.83 15.61
N LYS A 113 3.37 -20.16 16.90
CA LYS A 113 3.54 -19.16 17.98
C LYS A 113 4.89 -18.45 17.91
N VAL A 114 5.98 -19.18 17.66
CA VAL A 114 7.31 -18.57 17.43
C VAL A 114 7.26 -17.60 16.26
N CYS A 115 6.69 -18.01 15.13
CA CYS A 115 6.51 -17.16 13.95
C CYS A 115 5.77 -15.85 14.31
N LEU A 116 4.64 -15.93 15.03
CA LEU A 116 3.87 -14.75 15.46
C LEU A 116 4.67 -13.83 16.41
N ILE A 117 5.45 -14.38 17.33
CA ILE A 117 6.31 -13.62 18.25
C ILE A 117 7.40 -12.88 17.47
N GLN A 118 7.98 -13.50 16.44
CA GLN A 118 8.95 -12.84 15.56
C GLN A 118 8.32 -11.66 14.83
N GLY A 119 7.14 -11.86 14.23
CA GLY A 119 6.41 -10.77 13.58
C GLY A 119 6.11 -9.61 14.52
N LYS A 120 5.69 -9.89 15.76
CA LYS A 120 5.47 -8.85 16.77
C LYS A 120 6.77 -8.12 17.12
N THR A 121 7.87 -8.85 17.31
CA THR A 121 9.17 -8.25 17.63
C THR A 121 9.69 -7.39 16.46
N ALA A 122 9.55 -7.86 15.23
CA ALA A 122 9.87 -7.12 14.00
C ALA A 122 9.09 -5.80 13.90
N LEU A 123 7.78 -5.83 14.19
CA LEU A 123 6.94 -4.63 14.23
C LEU A 123 7.42 -3.63 15.29
N LEU A 124 7.72 -4.09 16.49
CA LEU A 124 8.21 -3.22 17.58
C LEU A 124 9.56 -2.58 17.20
N LEU A 125 10.52 -3.36 16.71
CA LEU A 125 11.84 -2.86 16.29
C LEU A 125 11.73 -1.83 15.16
N ARG A 126 10.81 -2.03 14.21
CA ARG A 126 10.60 -1.11 13.08
C ARG A 126 9.91 0.18 13.48
N PHE A 127 8.90 0.13 14.34
CA PHE A 127 7.99 1.28 14.52
C PHE A 127 7.96 1.88 15.93
N ARG A 128 8.36 1.13 16.97
CA ARG A 128 8.46 1.66 18.36
C ARG A 128 9.89 2.04 18.76
N LEU A 129 10.91 1.45 18.12
CA LEU A 129 12.28 1.92 18.34
C LEU A 129 12.46 3.30 17.71
N PHE A 130 12.66 4.29 18.56
CA PHE A 130 12.95 5.66 18.14
C PHE A 130 14.18 5.71 17.22
N SER A 131 14.18 6.66 16.29
CA SER A 131 15.37 7.03 15.52
C SER A 131 15.65 8.50 15.79
N ILE A 132 16.91 8.81 16.12
CA ILE A 132 17.42 10.17 16.09
C ILE A 132 18.07 10.35 14.73
N GLN A 133 17.59 11.36 14.00
CA GLN A 133 18.34 11.93 12.90
C GLN A 133 19.39 12.86 13.49
N SER A 134 20.66 12.58 13.23
CA SER A 134 21.71 13.55 13.44
C SER A 134 21.61 14.58 12.32
N PHE A 135 21.08 15.75 12.63
CA PHE A 135 21.31 16.91 11.77
C PHE A 135 22.77 17.30 11.98
N GLU A 136 23.60 17.16 10.95
CA GLU A 136 24.88 17.86 10.96
C GLU A 136 24.55 19.35 11.17
N LYS A 137 25.25 20.02 12.09
CA LYS A 137 25.10 21.47 12.28
C LYS A 137 25.48 22.14 10.95
N GLU A 138 24.48 22.52 10.18
CA GLU A 138 24.70 23.29 8.96
C GLU A 138 25.21 24.69 9.34
N GLN A 139 26.20 25.17 8.59
CA GLN A 139 26.68 26.56 8.70
C GLN A 139 25.54 27.52 8.29
N ASP A 140 25.42 28.67 8.95
CA ASP A 140 24.38 29.66 8.61
C ASP A 140 24.41 30.03 7.11
N GLY A 141 23.24 30.08 6.46
CA GLY A 141 23.09 30.58 5.09
C GLY A 141 23.03 29.52 3.98
N VAL A 142 22.76 28.25 4.29
CA VAL A 142 22.70 27.20 3.26
C VAL A 142 21.48 27.35 2.35
N ALA A 143 21.70 27.29 1.04
CA ALA A 143 20.63 27.28 0.05
C ALA A 143 19.75 26.01 0.18
N LEU A 144 18.44 26.16 -0.05
CA LEU A 144 17.45 25.06 -0.03
C LEU A 144 17.88 23.84 -0.87
N SER A 145 18.61 24.06 -1.97
CA SER A 145 19.13 22.99 -2.83
C SER A 145 20.20 22.10 -2.19
N TYR A 146 20.88 22.59 -1.16
CA TYR A 146 21.83 21.81 -0.37
C TYR A 146 21.10 21.01 0.71
N VAL A 147 20.13 21.61 1.39
CA VAL A 147 19.21 20.92 2.32
C VAL A 147 18.59 19.73 1.59
N MET A 148 17.98 19.96 0.41
CA MET A 148 17.38 18.90 -0.42
C MET A 148 18.38 17.81 -0.85
N ARG A 149 19.65 18.18 -1.13
CA ARG A 149 20.72 17.20 -1.41
C ARG A 149 21.13 16.42 -0.15
N GLY A 150 21.09 17.05 1.02
CA GLY A 150 21.23 16.40 2.32
C GLY A 150 20.13 15.37 2.55
N LEU A 151 18.86 15.72 2.30
CA LEU A 151 17.73 14.79 2.39
C LEU A 151 17.91 13.59 1.46
N TYR A 152 18.34 13.82 0.22
CA TYR A 152 18.61 12.77 -0.76
C TYR A 152 19.78 11.87 -0.33
N ARG A 153 20.88 12.44 0.16
CA ARG A 153 22.04 11.69 0.67
C ARG A 153 21.68 10.86 1.88
N ILE A 154 20.93 11.42 2.83
CA ILE A 154 20.36 10.69 3.97
C ILE A 154 19.56 9.51 3.41
N SER A 155 18.56 9.75 2.55
CA SER A 155 17.73 8.70 1.94
C SER A 155 18.55 7.58 1.28
N SER A 156 19.61 7.92 0.54
CA SER A 156 20.49 6.94 -0.12
C SER A 156 21.39 6.15 0.85
N ALA A 157 21.78 6.76 1.97
CA ALA A 157 22.62 6.13 2.98
C ALA A 157 21.83 5.29 4.00
N VAL A 158 20.54 5.55 4.18
CA VAL A 158 19.70 4.82 5.16
C VAL A 158 19.26 3.45 4.64
N GLY A 159 19.14 3.26 3.31
CA GLY A 159 18.52 2.06 2.73
C GLY A 159 17.04 1.89 3.12
N ASP A 160 16.42 2.94 3.65
CA ASP A 160 15.09 2.91 4.24
C ASP A 160 14.10 3.70 3.38
N TYR A 161 13.17 2.97 2.75
CA TYR A 161 12.08 3.49 1.93
C TYR A 161 11.09 4.38 2.70
N TYR A 162 11.07 4.37 4.04
CA TYR A 162 10.30 5.34 4.83
C TYR A 162 10.77 6.80 4.61
N THR A 163 11.95 6.99 4.00
CA THR A 163 12.59 8.31 3.83
C THR A 163 12.35 8.95 2.46
N LEU A 164 11.85 8.20 1.46
CA LEU A 164 11.58 8.75 0.11
C LEU A 164 10.37 9.71 0.08
N ASN A 165 9.57 9.74 1.15
CA ASN A 165 8.71 10.88 1.46
C ASN A 165 9.18 11.52 2.78
N SER A 166 10.26 12.29 2.65
CA SER A 166 10.81 13.25 3.61
C SER A 166 9.77 13.82 4.58
N PHE A 167 8.58 14.20 4.13
CA PHE A 167 7.58 14.87 4.96
C PHE A 167 7.09 14.10 6.20
N TYR A 168 7.05 12.75 6.20
CA TYR A 168 6.56 12.03 7.40
C TYR A 168 7.64 11.87 8.48
N GLN A 169 8.89 11.64 8.09
CA GLN A 169 10.02 11.64 9.03
C GLN A 169 10.32 13.05 9.59
N TYR A 170 9.98 14.11 8.83
CA TYR A 170 9.97 15.49 9.33
C TYR A 170 8.66 15.87 10.03
N SER A 171 7.63 15.01 10.00
CA SER A 171 6.37 15.30 10.69
C SER A 171 6.55 15.08 12.19
N MET A 172 5.98 15.99 12.97
CA MET A 172 5.97 15.91 14.44
C MET A 172 5.27 14.65 15.00
N LYS A 173 4.71 13.77 14.15
CA LYS A 173 4.22 12.45 14.53
C LYS A 173 5.37 11.43 14.51
N LYS A 174 6.24 11.48 15.52
CA LYS A 174 7.24 10.43 15.78
C LYS A 174 6.65 9.07 16.14
N TYR A 175 5.33 9.01 16.32
CA TYR A 175 4.56 7.81 16.61
C TYR A 175 3.57 7.53 15.50
N LEU A 176 3.56 6.30 15.02
CA LEU A 176 2.46 5.80 14.20
C LEU A 176 1.26 5.49 15.11
N PRO A 177 0.06 5.96 14.77
CA PRO A 177 -1.14 5.63 15.52
C PRO A 177 -1.49 4.16 15.35
N ILE A 178 -2.16 3.59 16.36
CA ILE A 178 -2.87 2.33 16.25
C ILE A 178 -4.34 2.65 15.98
N ILE A 179 -4.89 2.11 14.91
CA ILE A 179 -6.22 2.43 14.40
C ILE A 179 -7.02 1.14 14.21
N GLU A 180 -8.20 1.10 14.80
CA GLU A 180 -9.14 0.00 14.70
C GLU A 180 -10.08 0.18 13.49
N CYS A 181 -9.86 -0.61 12.44
CA CYS A 181 -10.72 -0.66 11.25
C CYS A 181 -11.11 -2.11 10.87
N PRO A 182 -11.67 -2.92 11.79
CA PRO A 182 -11.98 -4.33 11.51
C PRO A 182 -13.11 -4.50 10.48
N ASP A 183 -13.81 -3.42 10.11
CA ASP A 183 -14.85 -3.40 9.09
C ASP A 183 -14.34 -3.13 7.67
N VAL A 184 -13.02 -3.00 7.51
CA VAL A 184 -12.35 -2.81 6.23
C VAL A 184 -11.41 -3.99 5.99
N ALA A 185 -11.27 -4.46 4.76
CA ALA A 185 -10.13 -5.30 4.36
C ALA A 185 -9.26 -4.59 3.33
N ILE A 186 -7.94 -4.76 3.45
CA ILE A 186 -6.96 -4.26 2.49
C ILE A 186 -6.54 -5.42 1.58
N ILE A 187 -6.72 -5.26 0.27
CA ILE A 187 -6.28 -6.20 -0.75
C ILE A 187 -5.11 -5.56 -1.49
N MET A 188 -3.91 -6.12 -1.34
CA MET A 188 -2.73 -5.76 -2.13
C MET A 188 -2.58 -6.77 -3.26
N GLN A 189 -2.77 -6.32 -4.51
CA GLN A 189 -2.76 -7.16 -5.70
C GLN A 189 -1.51 -6.92 -6.55
N GLY A 190 -0.84 -8.00 -6.97
CA GLY A 190 0.28 -7.91 -7.92
C GLY A 190 1.47 -8.81 -7.57
N PRO A 191 2.53 -8.79 -8.40
CA PRO A 191 3.79 -9.48 -8.09
C PRO A 191 4.47 -8.86 -6.88
N VAL A 192 5.19 -9.65 -6.10
CA VAL A 192 5.93 -9.15 -4.93
C VAL A 192 7.11 -8.31 -5.40
N ASP A 193 7.26 -7.12 -4.84
CA ASP A 193 8.44 -6.29 -5.06
C ASP A 193 9.48 -6.55 -3.97
N TYR A 194 10.46 -7.39 -4.33
CA TYR A 194 11.58 -7.80 -3.48
C TYR A 194 12.70 -6.76 -3.40
N GLU A 195 12.74 -5.78 -4.29
CA GLU A 195 13.82 -4.79 -4.25
C GLU A 195 13.63 -3.92 -2.98
N ASN A 196 14.63 -4.01 -2.09
CA ASN A 196 14.63 -3.41 -0.76
C ASN A 196 13.41 -3.81 0.10
N ASP A 197 12.90 -5.04 -0.09
CA ASP A 197 11.77 -5.60 0.65
C ASP A 197 10.51 -4.70 0.60
N PHE A 198 10.30 -3.97 -0.50
CA PHE A 198 9.28 -2.90 -0.57
C PHE A 198 7.88 -3.39 -0.18
N THR A 199 7.42 -4.51 -0.77
CA THR A 199 6.08 -5.04 -0.46
C THR A 199 6.01 -5.51 0.99
N LEU A 200 7.05 -6.18 1.50
CA LEU A 200 7.08 -6.69 2.88
C LEU A 200 7.05 -5.55 3.90
N GLU A 201 7.86 -4.51 3.71
CA GLU A 201 7.88 -3.32 4.57
C GLU A 201 6.56 -2.52 4.48
N SER A 202 5.83 -2.60 3.36
CA SER A 202 4.49 -2.02 3.25
C SER A 202 3.49 -2.80 4.12
N LEU A 203 3.57 -4.13 4.12
CA LEU A 203 2.74 -5.00 4.94
C LEU A 203 3.02 -4.78 6.44
N PHE A 204 4.30 -4.67 6.83
CA PHE A 204 4.70 -4.30 8.20
C PHE A 204 4.07 -2.97 8.62
N PHE A 205 4.18 -1.95 7.77
CA PHE A 205 3.63 -0.63 8.04
C PHE A 205 2.11 -0.65 8.24
N TYR A 206 1.38 -1.30 7.33
CA TYR A 206 -0.07 -1.41 7.45
C TYR A 206 -0.49 -2.25 8.65
N ARG A 207 0.17 -3.38 8.93
CA ARG A 207 -0.17 -4.18 10.10
C ARG A 207 0.05 -3.43 11.41
N TYR A 208 1.13 -2.66 11.52
CA TYR A 208 1.39 -1.87 12.72
C TYR A 208 0.27 -0.87 13.01
N ILE A 209 -0.14 -0.13 11.97
CA ILE A 209 -1.19 0.90 12.10
C ILE A 209 -2.56 0.25 12.28
N TYR A 210 -2.81 -0.88 11.63
CA TYR A 210 -4.12 -1.53 11.57
C TYR A 210 -4.05 -2.98 12.07
N PRO A 211 -3.86 -3.19 13.39
CA PRO A 211 -3.57 -4.51 13.95
C PRO A 211 -4.67 -5.54 13.68
N HIS A 212 -5.94 -5.13 13.65
CA HIS A 212 -7.09 -6.05 13.50
C HIS A 212 -7.79 -5.96 12.14
N THR A 213 -7.29 -5.14 11.22
CA THR A 213 -7.81 -5.06 9.85
C THR A 213 -7.30 -6.26 9.05
N PRO A 214 -8.15 -7.03 8.36
CA PRO A 214 -7.69 -8.05 7.42
C PRO A 214 -6.83 -7.42 6.32
N ILE A 215 -5.63 -7.97 6.12
CA ILE A 215 -4.71 -7.58 5.05
C ILE A 215 -4.43 -8.82 4.23
N ILE A 216 -4.76 -8.75 2.95
CA ILE A 216 -4.74 -9.87 2.01
C ILE A 216 -3.75 -9.51 0.89
N LEU A 217 -2.70 -10.31 0.77
CA LEU A 217 -1.77 -10.25 -0.36
C LEU A 217 -2.25 -11.24 -1.42
N SER A 218 -2.75 -10.74 -2.54
CA SER A 218 -3.20 -11.56 -3.68
C SER A 218 -2.17 -11.54 -4.80
N THR A 219 -1.53 -12.68 -5.03
CA THR A 219 -0.41 -12.81 -5.98
C THR A 219 -0.43 -14.15 -6.73
N TRP A 220 0.61 -14.42 -7.52
CA TRP A 220 0.70 -15.62 -8.34
C TRP A 220 1.45 -16.73 -7.62
N LYS A 221 1.04 -17.98 -7.87
CA LYS A 221 1.72 -19.16 -7.34
C LYS A 221 3.19 -19.18 -7.77
N GLY A 222 4.08 -19.36 -6.80
CA GLY A 222 5.52 -19.42 -7.02
C GLY A 222 6.22 -18.06 -7.06
N GLU A 223 5.48 -16.95 -6.89
CA GLU A 223 6.08 -15.62 -6.72
C GLU A 223 6.69 -15.42 -5.33
N ILE A 224 6.14 -16.08 -4.31
CA ILE A 224 6.51 -15.89 -2.91
C ILE A 224 7.60 -16.88 -2.49
N SER A 225 8.72 -16.37 -1.97
CA SER A 225 9.73 -17.20 -1.29
C SER A 225 9.22 -17.66 0.09
N ASP A 226 9.75 -18.79 0.58
CA ASP A 226 9.42 -19.30 1.93
C ASP A 226 9.71 -18.25 3.01
N SER A 227 10.80 -17.51 2.87
CA SER A 227 11.17 -16.44 3.80
C SER A 227 10.19 -15.27 3.79
N PHE A 228 9.71 -14.86 2.62
CA PHE A 228 8.70 -13.83 2.52
C PHE A 228 7.39 -14.30 3.14
N ARG A 229 6.98 -15.54 2.85
CA ARG A 229 5.78 -16.15 3.43
C ARG A 229 5.85 -16.16 4.95
N TRP A 230 6.96 -16.67 5.50
CA TRP A 230 7.20 -16.73 6.94
C TRP A 230 6.97 -15.37 7.59
N MET A 231 7.57 -14.32 7.03
CA MET A 231 7.51 -12.96 7.57
C MET A 231 6.13 -12.31 7.42
N ALA A 232 5.46 -12.51 6.29
CA ALA A 232 4.12 -11.99 6.06
C ALA A 232 3.09 -12.69 6.98
N GLU A 233 3.17 -14.01 7.13
CA GLU A 233 2.29 -14.77 8.03
C GLU A 233 2.59 -14.47 9.51
N ALA A 234 3.86 -14.21 9.87
CA ALA A 234 4.29 -13.79 11.20
C ALA A 234 3.57 -12.52 11.69
N ILE A 235 3.26 -11.61 10.77
CA ILE A 235 2.48 -10.39 11.07
C ILE A 235 1.00 -10.53 10.70
N GLY A 236 0.50 -11.75 10.49
CA GLY A 236 -0.91 -12.04 10.25
C GLY A 236 -1.43 -11.55 8.90
N ILE A 237 -0.60 -11.48 7.86
CA ILE A 237 -1.07 -11.27 6.48
C ILE A 237 -1.64 -12.57 5.95
N THR A 238 -2.78 -12.49 5.27
CA THR A 238 -3.34 -13.62 4.53
C THR A 238 -2.83 -13.60 3.10
N ILE A 239 -2.15 -14.68 2.69
CA ILE A 239 -1.58 -14.81 1.36
C ILE A 239 -2.51 -15.66 0.49
N VAL A 240 -2.90 -15.14 -0.66
CA VAL A 240 -3.69 -15.83 -1.66
C VAL A 240 -2.85 -15.96 -2.93
N GLU A 241 -2.41 -17.18 -3.22
CA GLU A 241 -1.72 -17.51 -4.46
C GLU A 241 -2.65 -18.26 -5.40
N ARG A 242 -2.79 -17.77 -6.63
CA ARG A 242 -3.46 -18.51 -7.70
C ARG A 242 -2.55 -18.68 -8.91
N GLU A 243 -2.89 -19.64 -9.75
CA GLU A 243 -2.24 -19.82 -11.03
C GLU A 243 -2.39 -18.55 -11.87
N MET A 244 -1.29 -18.11 -12.49
CA MET A 244 -1.34 -16.97 -13.41
C MET A 244 -2.15 -17.37 -14.65
N PRO A 245 -3.14 -16.56 -15.06
CA PRO A 245 -3.85 -16.79 -16.31
C PRO A 245 -2.88 -16.90 -17.49
N SER A 246 -3.05 -17.94 -18.32
CA SER A 246 -2.26 -18.12 -19.55
C SER A 246 -2.50 -16.97 -20.53
N ASP A 247 -3.76 -16.55 -20.66
CA ASP A 247 -4.13 -15.31 -21.31
C ASP A 247 -4.22 -14.16 -20.29
N LYS A 248 -3.26 -13.23 -20.40
CA LYS A 248 -3.16 -12.04 -19.55
C LYS A 248 -4.13 -10.93 -19.99
N GLY A 249 -4.77 -11.07 -21.14
CA GLY A 249 -5.56 -10.04 -21.79
C GLY A 249 -4.72 -8.86 -22.26
N PHE A 250 -5.40 -7.89 -22.84
CA PHE A 250 -4.80 -6.64 -23.30
C PHE A 250 -4.20 -5.86 -22.11
N MET A 251 -2.95 -5.40 -22.25
CA MET A 251 -2.21 -4.68 -21.20
C MET A 251 -2.30 -5.31 -19.79
N ASN A 252 -2.37 -6.64 -19.72
CA ASN A 252 -2.48 -7.41 -18.47
C ASN A 252 -3.77 -7.20 -17.66
N ILE A 253 -4.85 -6.72 -18.28
CA ILE A 253 -6.12 -6.47 -17.59
C ILE A 253 -6.66 -7.72 -16.86
N LYS A 254 -6.53 -8.92 -17.45
CA LYS A 254 -7.01 -10.16 -16.81
C LYS A 254 -6.22 -10.48 -15.54
N LEU A 255 -4.95 -10.07 -15.46
CA LEU A 255 -4.15 -10.20 -14.24
C LEU A 255 -4.70 -9.31 -13.12
N GLN A 256 -5.10 -8.08 -13.45
CA GLN A 256 -5.69 -7.15 -12.50
C GLN A 256 -7.05 -7.61 -12.00
N LEU A 257 -7.92 -8.07 -12.91
CA LEU A 257 -9.25 -8.57 -12.56
C LEU A 257 -9.18 -9.84 -11.71
N SER A 258 -8.46 -10.86 -12.18
CA SER A 258 -8.35 -12.15 -11.47
C SER A 258 -7.69 -11.98 -10.10
N GLY A 259 -6.54 -11.29 -10.03
CA GLY A 259 -5.87 -11.02 -8.76
C GLY A 259 -6.75 -10.27 -7.77
N THR A 260 -7.53 -9.29 -8.24
CA THR A 260 -8.43 -8.54 -7.37
C THR A 260 -9.61 -9.40 -6.89
N ARG A 261 -10.26 -10.16 -7.79
CA ARG A 261 -11.36 -11.06 -7.45
C ARG A 261 -10.95 -12.10 -6.40
N ASN A 262 -9.75 -12.68 -6.53
CA ASN A 262 -9.23 -13.64 -5.55
C ASN A 262 -9.11 -13.04 -4.14
N GLY A 263 -8.64 -11.79 -4.05
CA GLY A 263 -8.56 -11.08 -2.78
C GLY A 263 -9.95 -10.74 -2.21
N ILE A 264 -10.91 -10.38 -3.08
CA ILE A 264 -12.30 -10.11 -2.69
C ILE A 264 -12.93 -11.39 -2.12
N GLU A 265 -12.78 -12.54 -2.79
CA GLU A 265 -13.28 -13.83 -2.30
C GLU A 265 -12.75 -14.17 -0.91
N GLU A 266 -11.45 -13.93 -0.67
CA GLU A 266 -10.84 -14.15 0.65
C GLU A 266 -11.39 -13.17 1.71
N SER A 267 -11.59 -11.91 1.34
CA SER A 267 -12.10 -10.88 2.26
C SER A 267 -13.50 -11.18 2.80
N LYS A 268 -14.31 -11.94 2.05
CA LYS A 268 -15.67 -12.34 2.44
C LYS A 268 -15.69 -13.35 3.58
N LYS A 269 -14.56 -13.99 3.90
CA LYS A 269 -14.44 -14.90 5.06
C LYS A 269 -14.44 -14.14 6.39
N TYR A 270 -14.27 -12.82 6.38
CA TYR A 270 -14.22 -11.99 7.57
C TYR A 270 -15.59 -11.34 7.83
N PRO A 271 -16.35 -11.77 8.85
CA PRO A 271 -17.76 -11.39 9.02
C PRO A 271 -17.98 -9.91 9.35
N LYS A 272 -16.94 -9.20 9.81
CA LYS A 272 -17.03 -7.77 10.14
C LYS A 272 -16.79 -6.87 8.93
N VAL A 273 -16.19 -7.39 7.86
CA VAL A 273 -15.75 -6.59 6.71
C VAL A 273 -16.96 -6.13 5.91
N ARG A 274 -17.05 -4.81 5.72
CA ARG A 274 -18.10 -4.09 4.98
C ARG A 274 -17.53 -3.28 3.83
N PHE A 275 -16.27 -2.86 3.96
CA PHE A 275 -15.56 -2.05 2.98
C PHE A 275 -14.29 -2.77 2.50
N LEU A 276 -13.89 -2.49 1.27
CA LEU A 276 -12.64 -2.98 0.69
C LEU A 276 -11.78 -1.83 0.21
N LEU A 277 -10.49 -1.89 0.53
CA LEU A 277 -9.46 -1.12 -0.15
C LEU A 277 -8.68 -2.07 -1.06
N LYS A 278 -8.78 -1.85 -2.36
CA LYS A 278 -7.89 -2.48 -3.34
C LYS A 278 -6.71 -1.54 -3.61
N THR A 279 -5.49 -2.06 -3.57
CA THR A 279 -4.26 -1.38 -4.00
C THR A 279 -3.27 -2.38 -4.64
N ARG A 280 -2.12 -1.90 -5.09
CA ARG A 280 -1.07 -2.74 -5.70
C ARG A 280 0.09 -3.01 -4.74
N THR A 281 0.81 -4.10 -4.96
CA THR A 281 2.00 -4.51 -4.20
C THR A 281 3.19 -3.54 -4.32
N ASP A 282 3.24 -2.75 -5.39
CA ASP A 282 4.23 -1.71 -5.68
C ASP A 282 3.80 -0.30 -5.23
N GLN A 283 2.72 -0.22 -4.44
CA GLN A 283 2.15 1.02 -3.92
C GLN A 283 2.16 1.05 -2.39
N ARG A 284 2.25 2.27 -1.82
CA ARG A 284 2.14 2.52 -0.39
C ARG A 284 1.41 3.83 -0.12
N PHE A 285 0.60 3.86 0.92
CA PHE A 285 -0.03 5.07 1.47
C PHE A 285 0.70 5.42 2.76
N PHE A 286 1.32 6.59 2.83
CA PHE A 286 2.07 7.00 4.02
C PHE A 286 1.23 7.76 5.05
N LEU A 287 0.05 8.28 4.69
CA LEU A 287 -0.87 8.89 5.66
C LEU A 287 -1.39 7.81 6.61
N PRO A 288 -1.04 7.76 7.90
CA PRO A 288 -1.40 6.62 8.74
C PRO A 288 -2.91 6.37 8.80
N GLU A 289 -3.70 7.43 8.95
CA GLU A 289 -5.16 7.41 9.01
C GLU A 289 -5.87 7.33 7.63
N PHE A 290 -5.20 6.85 6.57
CA PHE A 290 -5.79 6.82 5.22
C PHE A 290 -7.15 6.08 5.17
N ILE A 291 -7.34 4.97 5.90
CA ILE A 291 -8.63 4.25 5.90
C ILE A 291 -9.75 5.13 6.49
N LEU A 292 -9.47 5.84 7.59
CA LEU A 292 -10.45 6.75 8.20
C LEU A 292 -10.77 7.90 7.27
N HIS A 293 -9.76 8.44 6.58
CA HIS A 293 -9.96 9.48 5.58
C HIS A 293 -10.89 9.01 4.45
N LEU A 294 -10.65 7.83 3.89
CA LEU A 294 -11.48 7.25 2.83
C LEU A 294 -12.92 6.95 3.30
N LYS A 295 -13.10 6.44 4.53
CA LYS A 295 -14.44 6.25 5.13
C LYS A 295 -15.17 7.59 5.30
N ASN A 296 -14.46 8.63 5.73
CA ASN A 296 -15.05 9.95 5.89
C ASN A 296 -15.46 10.55 4.54
N LEU A 297 -14.69 10.32 3.46
CA LEU A 297 -15.10 10.72 2.12
C LEU A 297 -16.43 10.09 1.71
N LEU A 298 -16.62 8.78 1.91
CA LEU A 298 -17.89 8.11 1.62
C LEU A 298 -19.05 8.66 2.47
N ARG A 299 -18.81 8.89 3.76
CA ARG A 299 -19.82 9.46 4.68
C ARG A 299 -20.19 10.90 4.34
N THR A 300 -19.25 11.71 3.88
CA THR A 300 -19.49 13.10 3.51
C THR A 300 -20.18 13.22 2.15
N PHE A 301 -19.83 12.33 1.22
CA PHE A 301 -20.33 12.34 -0.15
C PHE A 301 -21.16 11.08 -0.40
N GLU A 302 -22.39 11.07 0.13
CA GLU A 302 -23.27 9.90 0.03
C GLU A 302 -23.62 9.54 -1.43
N SER A 303 -23.85 8.25 -1.67
CA SER A 303 -24.30 7.76 -2.98
C SER A 303 -25.69 8.31 -3.33
N LYS A 304 -25.88 8.66 -4.60
CA LYS A 304 -27.19 9.09 -5.13
C LYS A 304 -27.74 8.15 -6.21
N SER A 305 -27.10 6.99 -6.41
CA SER A 305 -27.45 6.05 -7.48
C SER A 305 -27.74 4.65 -6.94
N PRO A 306 -29.01 4.33 -6.59
CA PRO A 306 -29.42 2.93 -6.50
C PRO A 306 -29.07 2.22 -7.83
N PRO A 307 -28.48 1.01 -7.80
CA PRO A 307 -28.41 0.08 -6.68
C PRO A 307 -27.07 0.07 -5.90
N MET A 308 -26.26 1.14 -5.94
CA MET A 308 -25.01 1.22 -5.18
C MET A 308 -25.28 1.36 -3.69
N GLU A 309 -24.50 0.65 -2.87
CA GLU A 309 -24.53 0.82 -1.42
C GLU A 309 -23.81 2.12 -1.04
N GLU A 310 -22.62 2.32 -1.61
CA GLU A 310 -21.76 3.47 -1.36
C GLU A 310 -21.13 3.93 -2.67
N ARG A 311 -20.63 5.17 -2.71
CA ARG A 311 -19.75 5.58 -3.80
C ARG A 311 -18.46 4.75 -3.79
N ILE A 312 -17.75 4.75 -4.92
CA ILE A 312 -16.40 4.20 -4.99
C ILE A 312 -15.41 5.36 -5.00
N VAL A 313 -14.47 5.35 -4.05
CA VAL A 313 -13.34 6.28 -4.02
C VAL A 313 -12.24 5.78 -4.95
N PHE A 314 -11.78 6.66 -5.83
CA PHE A 314 -10.66 6.40 -6.75
C PHE A 314 -9.54 7.41 -6.54
N LEU A 315 -8.30 7.02 -6.87
CA LEU A 315 -7.18 7.95 -6.83
C LEU A 315 -7.24 8.93 -8.01
N GLY A 316 -7.22 10.23 -7.71
CA GLY A 316 -7.17 11.32 -8.68
C GLY A 316 -5.77 11.63 -9.17
N GLY A 317 -5.70 12.45 -10.21
CA GLY A 317 -4.46 12.93 -10.81
C GLY A 317 -3.89 11.97 -11.85
N ARG A 318 -2.93 11.12 -11.46
CA ARG A 318 -2.14 10.32 -12.42
C ARG A 318 -3.03 9.31 -13.15
N ASN A 319 -2.89 9.23 -14.49
CA ASN A 319 -3.70 8.38 -15.36
C ASN A 319 -5.20 8.59 -15.20
N THR A 320 -5.62 9.83 -14.96
CA THR A 320 -7.04 10.21 -14.91
C THR A 320 -7.31 11.39 -15.84
N SER A 321 -8.54 11.52 -16.32
CA SER A 321 -8.94 12.64 -17.16
C SER A 321 -10.42 12.97 -16.96
N ILE A 322 -10.77 14.25 -17.04
CA ILE A 322 -12.18 14.68 -17.08
C ILE A 322 -12.77 14.68 -18.50
N LEU A 323 -11.92 14.63 -19.53
CA LEU A 323 -12.30 14.76 -20.94
C LEU A 323 -12.16 13.48 -21.75
N ASN A 324 -11.41 12.50 -21.24
CA ASN A 324 -11.37 11.17 -21.81
C ASN A 324 -12.35 10.27 -21.03
N PRO A 325 -13.47 9.85 -21.64
CA PRO A 325 -14.51 9.11 -20.95
C PRO A 325 -13.98 7.88 -20.21
N PHE A 326 -14.40 7.73 -18.95
CA PHE A 326 -14.11 6.61 -18.07
C PHE A 326 -12.62 6.41 -17.71
N VAL A 327 -11.71 7.32 -18.09
CA VAL A 327 -10.30 7.26 -17.69
C VAL A 327 -10.14 7.71 -16.22
N ILE A 328 -10.20 6.74 -15.31
CA ILE A 328 -9.96 6.89 -13.86
C ILE A 328 -8.92 5.84 -13.45
N SER A 329 -8.15 6.08 -12.39
CA SER A 329 -7.23 5.08 -11.86
C SER A 329 -7.97 3.79 -11.48
N ASP A 330 -7.53 2.66 -12.03
CA ASP A 330 -8.08 1.33 -11.72
C ASP A 330 -7.25 0.58 -10.66
N PHE A 331 -6.10 1.15 -10.30
CA PHE A 331 -5.12 0.53 -9.43
C PHE A 331 -5.46 0.68 -7.95
N MET A 332 -6.23 1.71 -7.58
CA MET A 332 -6.74 1.96 -6.23
C MET A 332 -8.26 2.17 -6.29
N ALA A 333 -9.00 1.42 -5.48
CA ALA A 333 -10.43 1.60 -5.32
C ALA A 333 -10.84 1.31 -3.87
N PHE A 334 -11.70 2.15 -3.30
CA PHE A 334 -12.24 1.95 -1.95
C PHE A 334 -13.75 2.14 -1.92
N GLY A 335 -14.49 1.21 -1.32
CA GLY A 335 -15.94 1.24 -1.31
C GLY A 335 -16.55 0.06 -0.55
N ALA A 336 -17.88 -0.05 -0.56
CA ALA A 336 -18.56 -1.21 -0.02
C ALA A 336 -18.12 -2.49 -0.75
N VAL A 337 -18.04 -3.62 -0.04
CA VAL A 337 -17.60 -4.92 -0.59
C VAL A 337 -18.33 -5.26 -1.89
N ASN A 338 -19.65 -5.10 -1.90
CA ASN A 338 -20.49 -5.47 -3.04
C ASN A 338 -20.28 -4.55 -4.25
N ASP A 339 -20.03 -3.25 -4.03
CA ASP A 339 -19.78 -2.31 -5.13
C ASP A 339 -18.40 -2.52 -5.74
N ILE A 340 -17.38 -2.79 -4.92
CA ILE A 340 -16.03 -3.14 -5.38
C ILE A 340 -16.05 -4.50 -6.11
N GLU A 341 -16.80 -5.48 -5.62
CA GLU A 341 -16.99 -6.75 -6.31
C GLU A 341 -17.62 -6.55 -7.68
N LYS A 342 -18.73 -5.80 -7.78
CA LYS A 342 -19.36 -5.48 -9.06
C LYS A 342 -18.41 -4.76 -10.00
N LEU A 343 -17.59 -3.83 -9.51
CA LEU A 343 -16.60 -3.12 -10.32
C LEU A 343 -15.64 -4.09 -11.02
N TYR A 344 -15.07 -5.03 -10.27
CA TYR A 344 -14.08 -5.97 -10.80
C TYR A 344 -14.69 -7.24 -11.42
N SER A 345 -15.99 -7.51 -11.25
CA SER A 345 -16.70 -8.62 -11.91
C SER A 345 -17.41 -8.20 -13.20
N SER A 346 -17.91 -6.97 -13.29
CA SER A 346 -18.68 -6.45 -14.45
C SER A 346 -17.89 -6.40 -15.74
N SER A 347 -16.58 -6.31 -15.65
CA SER A 347 -15.67 -6.29 -16.79
C SER A 347 -15.64 -7.61 -17.55
N GLY A 348 -16.14 -8.73 -17.00
CA GLY A 348 -16.19 -10.04 -17.64
C GLY A 348 -14.81 -10.54 -18.10
N ASP A 349 -14.70 -11.80 -18.50
CA ASP A 349 -13.48 -12.34 -19.12
C ASP A 349 -13.37 -11.96 -20.61
N SER A 350 -13.93 -10.79 -20.97
CA SER A 350 -14.71 -10.65 -22.19
C SER A 350 -13.91 -10.75 -23.50
N ASP A 351 -14.58 -11.38 -24.45
CA ASP A 351 -14.28 -11.45 -25.88
C ASP A 351 -14.37 -10.07 -26.58
N LEU A 352 -14.59 -8.95 -25.86
CA LEU A 352 -14.61 -7.59 -26.44
C LEU A 352 -13.22 -7.13 -26.93
N TRP A 353 -12.17 -7.84 -26.53
CA TRP A 353 -10.81 -7.62 -27.02
C TRP A 353 -10.44 -8.52 -28.20
N ASP A 354 -11.33 -9.43 -28.61
CA ASP A 354 -11.23 -10.05 -29.92
C ASP A 354 -11.75 -9.04 -30.97
N THR A 355 -10.98 -7.97 -31.17
CA THR A 355 -11.25 -7.01 -32.24
C THR A 355 -11.03 -7.62 -33.62
N GLY A 356 -10.57 -8.89 -33.69
CA GLY A 356 -9.96 -9.49 -34.87
C GLY A 356 -8.65 -8.79 -35.29
N GLU A 357 -8.23 -7.71 -34.59
CA GLU A 357 -7.03 -6.96 -34.91
C GLU A 357 -5.83 -7.53 -34.15
N ASN A 358 -4.67 -7.48 -34.80
CA ASN A 358 -3.41 -7.82 -34.17
C ASN A 358 -3.17 -6.92 -32.95
N LYS A 359 -2.88 -7.52 -31.79
CA LYS A 359 -2.59 -6.85 -30.52
C LYS A 359 -1.61 -5.68 -30.66
N GLU A 360 -0.52 -5.85 -31.40
CA GLU A 360 0.50 -4.82 -31.61
C GLU A 360 -0.04 -3.61 -32.38
N LEU A 361 -0.93 -3.85 -33.35
CA LEU A 361 -1.57 -2.79 -34.13
C LEU A 361 -2.53 -1.98 -33.25
N TYR A 362 -3.31 -2.66 -32.40
CA TYR A 362 -4.19 -1.99 -31.45
C TYR A 362 -3.39 -1.17 -30.43
N GLU A 363 -2.29 -1.71 -29.89
CA GLU A 363 -1.39 -0.98 -28.97
C GLU A 363 -0.87 0.31 -29.62
N LYS A 364 -0.42 0.26 -30.88
CA LYS A 364 0.03 1.46 -31.62
C LYS A 364 -1.10 2.47 -31.83
N LYS A 365 -2.31 2.02 -32.17
CA LYS A 365 -3.47 2.92 -32.32
C LYS A 365 -3.89 3.54 -30.99
N LEU A 366 -3.81 2.77 -29.90
CA LEU A 366 -4.09 3.26 -28.55
C LEU A 366 -3.06 4.30 -28.12
N GLU A 367 -1.76 4.02 -28.28
CA GLU A 367 -0.68 4.97 -27.96
C GLU A 367 -0.85 6.27 -28.76
N ARG A 368 -1.15 6.14 -30.06
CA ARG A 368 -1.46 7.29 -30.91
C ARG A 368 -2.70 8.04 -30.46
N SER A 369 -3.80 7.35 -30.11
CA SER A 369 -5.03 7.97 -29.62
C SER A 369 -4.79 8.70 -28.30
N LEU A 370 -4.06 8.10 -27.36
CA LEU A 370 -3.69 8.74 -26.10
C LEU A 370 -2.86 10.00 -26.35
N TYR A 371 -1.88 9.93 -27.25
CA TYR A 371 -1.06 11.08 -27.63
C TYR A 371 -1.87 12.19 -28.31
N GLU A 372 -2.72 11.85 -29.29
CA GLU A 372 -3.60 12.79 -29.98
C GLU A 372 -4.59 13.43 -29.00
N ASN A 373 -5.16 12.66 -28.06
CA ASN A 373 -6.05 13.17 -27.02
C ASN A 373 -5.33 14.12 -26.06
N ILE A 374 -4.11 13.76 -25.64
CA ILE A 374 -3.27 14.62 -24.80
C ILE A 374 -2.95 15.92 -25.53
N GLN A 375 -2.55 15.86 -26.81
CA GLN A 375 -2.20 17.03 -27.61
C GLN A 375 -3.40 17.96 -27.81
N VAL A 376 -4.56 17.43 -28.18
CA VAL A 376 -5.82 18.20 -28.28
C VAL A 376 -6.19 18.84 -26.95
N SER A 377 -5.87 18.18 -25.83
CA SER A 377 -6.16 18.66 -24.47
C SER A 377 -5.16 19.70 -23.95
N MET A 378 -3.95 19.77 -24.52
CA MET A 378 -2.93 20.78 -24.18
C MET A 378 -3.13 22.07 -24.98
N ASP A 379 -3.68 21.98 -26.19
CA ASP A 379 -3.83 23.11 -27.11
C ASP A 379 -5.16 23.88 -26.93
N LYS A 380 -6.05 23.44 -26.02
CA LYS A 380 -7.39 24.00 -25.84
C LYS A 380 -7.74 24.16 -24.38
N SER A 381 -8.40 25.27 -24.05
CA SER A 381 -9.00 25.44 -22.73
C SER A 381 -10.14 24.45 -22.51
N LEU A 382 -10.41 24.09 -21.25
CA LEU A 382 -11.57 23.25 -20.88
C LEU A 382 -12.84 23.74 -21.56
N LYS A 383 -13.10 25.06 -21.51
CA LYS A 383 -14.27 25.71 -22.13
C LYS A 383 -14.38 25.44 -23.64
N GLU A 384 -13.28 25.57 -24.38
CA GLU A 384 -13.25 25.30 -25.82
C GLU A 384 -13.45 23.83 -26.16
N MET A 385 -13.03 22.92 -25.28
CA MET A 385 -13.26 21.49 -25.46
C MET A 385 -14.74 21.13 -25.22
N LEU A 386 -15.37 21.73 -24.21
CA LEU A 386 -16.79 21.53 -23.92
C LEU A 386 -17.70 22.08 -25.02
N GLU A 387 -17.36 23.24 -25.60
CA GLU A 387 -18.15 23.88 -26.66
C GLU A 387 -18.07 23.13 -28.00
N ASN A 388 -17.01 22.37 -28.25
CA ASN A 388 -16.78 21.75 -29.56
C ASN A 388 -17.30 20.31 -29.70
N ASN A 389 -17.76 19.63 -28.63
CA ASN A 389 -18.36 18.27 -28.65
C ASN A 389 -17.63 17.22 -29.53
N LYS A 390 -16.34 17.44 -29.78
CA LYS A 390 -15.43 16.55 -30.51
C LYS A 390 -14.57 15.83 -29.49
N THR A 391 -15.20 15.14 -28.54
CA THR A 391 -14.54 14.05 -27.85
C THR A 391 -14.18 12.98 -28.87
N PRO A 392 -13.07 12.25 -28.70
CA PRO A 392 -12.72 11.16 -29.58
C PRO A 392 -13.76 10.04 -29.40
N ARG A 393 -14.76 10.01 -30.29
CA ARG A 393 -15.90 9.08 -30.24
C ARG A 393 -15.51 7.61 -30.44
N ASP A 394 -14.30 7.37 -30.95
CA ASP A 394 -13.77 6.05 -31.29
C ASP A 394 -12.44 5.73 -30.56
N ALA A 395 -12.20 6.32 -29.38
CA ALA A 395 -10.99 6.01 -28.62
C ALA A 395 -10.98 4.54 -28.19
N HIS A 396 -9.98 3.81 -28.68
CA HIS A 396 -9.57 2.54 -28.12
C HIS A 396 -9.55 2.65 -26.59
N LEU A 397 -10.32 1.80 -25.90
CA LEU A 397 -10.39 1.87 -24.45
C LEU A 397 -9.05 1.42 -23.88
N VAL A 398 -8.51 2.16 -22.91
CA VAL A 398 -7.46 1.65 -22.03
C VAL A 398 -8.09 0.66 -21.03
N PRO A 399 -7.32 -0.25 -20.42
CA PRO A 399 -7.82 -1.18 -19.40
C PRO A 399 -8.65 -0.50 -18.31
N GLU A 400 -8.18 0.64 -17.83
CA GLU A 400 -8.84 1.47 -16.83
C GLU A 400 -10.27 1.84 -17.26
N SER A 401 -10.40 2.48 -18.43
CA SER A 401 -11.69 2.89 -19.01
C SER A 401 -12.62 1.73 -19.24
N TYR A 402 -12.07 0.58 -19.65
CA TYR A 402 -12.86 -0.62 -19.84
C TYR A 402 -13.51 -1.09 -18.54
N ILE A 403 -12.76 -1.15 -17.44
CA ILE A 403 -13.28 -1.57 -16.12
C ILE A 403 -14.39 -0.62 -15.66
N ILE A 404 -14.16 0.69 -15.70
CA ILE A 404 -15.14 1.66 -15.21
C ILE A 404 -16.38 1.71 -16.10
N LYS A 405 -16.22 1.72 -17.43
CA LYS A 405 -17.35 1.76 -18.39
C LYS A 405 -18.21 0.52 -18.26
N THR A 406 -17.62 -0.67 -18.21
CA THR A 406 -18.39 -1.91 -18.10
C THR A 406 -19.14 -2.03 -16.77
N TYR A 407 -18.53 -1.57 -15.68
CA TYR A 407 -19.23 -1.41 -14.40
C TYR A 407 -20.43 -0.46 -14.52
N TYR A 408 -20.23 0.72 -15.08
CA TYR A 408 -21.31 1.69 -15.27
C TYR A 408 -22.46 1.11 -16.12
N GLU A 409 -22.14 0.51 -17.27
CA GLU A 409 -23.14 -0.10 -18.15
C GLU A 409 -23.94 -1.22 -17.47
N ASN A 410 -23.26 -2.14 -16.79
CA ASN A 410 -23.86 -3.37 -16.29
C ASN A 410 -24.51 -3.18 -14.92
N SER A 411 -23.89 -2.39 -14.04
CA SER A 411 -24.30 -2.27 -12.63
C SER A 411 -25.11 -1.01 -12.34
N ILE A 412 -24.99 0.04 -13.15
CA ILE A 412 -25.63 1.33 -12.89
C ILE A 412 -26.69 1.64 -13.95
N LEU A 413 -26.30 1.62 -15.22
CA LEU A 413 -27.15 2.06 -16.33
C LEU A 413 -28.12 0.97 -16.80
N GLY A 414 -27.75 -0.30 -16.67
CA GLY A 414 -28.54 -1.44 -17.12
C GLY A 414 -28.62 -1.58 -18.65
N LYS A 415 -27.79 -0.84 -19.41
CA LYS A 415 -27.65 -0.97 -20.87
C LYS A 415 -26.22 -0.70 -21.31
N LYS A 416 -25.87 -1.23 -22.48
CA LYS A 416 -24.61 -0.89 -23.19
C LYS A 416 -24.72 0.49 -23.83
N LEU A 417 -23.64 1.25 -23.78
CA LEU A 417 -23.52 2.53 -24.47
C LEU A 417 -23.17 2.30 -25.93
N GLY A 418 -23.98 2.86 -26.83
CA GLY A 418 -23.81 2.79 -28.28
C GLY A 418 -23.16 4.05 -28.88
N ARG A 419 -23.06 4.09 -30.21
CA ARG A 419 -22.47 5.22 -30.96
C ARG A 419 -23.25 6.53 -30.85
N GLU A 420 -24.55 6.44 -30.58
CA GLU A 420 -25.44 7.59 -30.44
C GLU A 420 -25.45 8.16 -29.01
N ASP A 421 -24.89 7.43 -28.04
CA ASP A 421 -24.83 7.89 -26.66
C ASP A 421 -23.68 8.90 -26.47
N ASP A 422 -23.93 9.97 -25.71
CA ASP A 422 -22.89 10.92 -25.31
C ASP A 422 -22.03 10.30 -24.19
N LEU A 423 -20.93 9.67 -24.60
CA LEU A 423 -20.01 9.01 -23.67
C LEU A 423 -19.43 9.96 -22.61
N LEU A 424 -19.23 11.23 -22.94
CA LEU A 424 -18.67 12.19 -22.00
C LEU A 424 -19.69 12.55 -20.93
N GLU A 425 -20.94 12.82 -21.33
CA GLU A 425 -22.00 13.11 -20.37
C GLU A 425 -22.28 11.91 -19.46
N HIS A 426 -22.30 10.69 -20.00
CA HIS A 426 -22.42 9.47 -19.20
C HIS A 426 -21.26 9.29 -18.21
N TYR A 427 -20.04 9.63 -18.63
CA TYR A 427 -18.89 9.60 -17.74
C TYR A 427 -18.98 10.64 -16.62
N TRP A 428 -19.40 11.87 -16.93
CA TRP A 428 -19.60 12.89 -15.93
C TRP A 428 -20.72 12.55 -14.96
N GLU A 429 -21.80 11.94 -15.46
CA GLU A 429 -22.87 11.42 -14.63
C GLU A 429 -22.36 10.33 -13.67
N PHE A 430 -21.52 9.42 -14.16
CA PHE A 430 -20.83 8.46 -13.31
C PHE A 430 -20.00 9.16 -12.22
N LEU A 431 -19.19 10.16 -12.58
CA LEU A 431 -18.38 10.92 -11.62
C LEU A 431 -19.24 11.62 -10.56
N ARG A 432 -20.36 12.24 -10.97
CA ARG A 432 -21.26 12.99 -10.08
C ARG A 432 -22.04 12.09 -9.14
N LYS A 433 -22.42 10.87 -9.55
CA LYS A 433 -23.34 10.02 -8.77
C LYS A 433 -22.70 8.78 -8.14
N CYS A 434 -21.63 8.26 -8.71
CA CYS A 434 -21.08 6.94 -8.36
C CYS A 434 -19.66 7.01 -7.77
N ALA A 435 -18.88 8.06 -8.09
CA ALA A 435 -17.48 8.17 -7.69
C ALA A 435 -17.24 9.24 -6.62
N VAL A 436 -16.14 9.08 -5.89
CA VAL A 436 -15.42 10.13 -5.15
C VAL A 436 -13.96 10.09 -5.58
N ILE A 437 -13.34 11.24 -5.75
CA ILE A 437 -11.92 11.32 -6.14
C ILE A 437 -11.09 11.72 -4.94
N VAL A 438 -9.92 11.12 -4.74
CA VAL A 438 -8.97 11.52 -3.70
C VAL A 438 -7.60 11.71 -4.31
N ASP A 439 -6.97 12.86 -4.05
CA ASP A 439 -5.67 13.16 -4.65
C ASP A 439 -4.55 12.36 -3.99
N LYS A 440 -3.53 12.01 -4.78
CA LYS A 440 -2.33 11.30 -4.28
C LYS A 440 -1.70 11.95 -3.05
N ASP A 441 -1.70 13.28 -3.00
CA ASP A 441 -1.06 14.04 -1.93
C ASP A 441 -1.90 14.03 -0.65
N GLN A 442 -3.23 13.84 -0.75
CA GLN A 442 -4.10 13.66 0.42
C GLN A 442 -3.85 12.32 1.12
N LEU A 443 -3.32 11.32 0.43
CA LEU A 443 -3.00 10.00 1.01
C LEU A 443 -1.51 9.80 1.28
N LEU A 444 -0.67 10.80 0.96
CA LEU A 444 0.78 10.66 0.87
C LEU A 444 1.15 9.40 0.06
N PHE A 445 0.48 9.23 -1.08
CA PHE A 445 0.61 8.05 -1.93
C PHE A 445 1.97 8.00 -2.61
N TYR A 446 2.56 6.81 -2.62
CA TYR A 446 3.83 6.51 -3.26
C TYR A 446 3.70 5.28 -4.16
N TRP A 447 4.33 5.36 -5.33
CA TRP A 447 4.35 4.28 -6.31
C TRP A 447 5.78 4.05 -6.81
N LYS A 448 6.41 2.97 -6.34
CA LYS A 448 7.83 2.70 -6.54
C LYS A 448 8.22 2.63 -8.02
N LYS A 449 7.43 1.89 -8.82
CA LYS A 449 7.66 1.69 -10.26
C LYS A 449 7.92 2.96 -11.06
N TYR A 450 7.41 4.12 -10.61
CA TYR A 450 7.48 5.39 -11.33
C TYR A 450 8.04 6.55 -10.50
N ALA A 451 8.58 6.28 -9.30
CA ALA A 451 9.10 7.31 -8.40
C ALA A 451 10.23 8.13 -9.03
N ASP A 452 11.11 7.50 -9.80
CA ASP A 452 12.29 8.16 -10.41
C ASP A 452 12.08 8.61 -11.85
N LYS A 453 11.05 8.10 -12.56
CA LYS A 453 10.93 8.28 -14.02
C LYS A 453 10.03 9.42 -14.46
N TYR A 454 9.10 9.91 -13.64
CA TYR A 454 8.04 10.83 -14.11
C TYR A 454 7.59 11.88 -13.08
N MET A 455 8.48 12.40 -12.22
CA MET A 455 8.15 13.67 -11.54
C MET A 455 7.90 14.80 -12.56
N SER A 456 8.54 14.74 -13.73
CA SER A 456 8.46 15.72 -14.81
C SER A 456 7.22 15.59 -15.73
N PHE A 457 6.51 14.46 -15.72
CA PHE A 457 5.29 14.23 -16.51
C PHE A 457 4.06 14.07 -15.60
N ASN A 458 4.03 14.81 -14.49
CA ASN A 458 2.95 14.76 -13.54
C ASN A 458 1.69 15.39 -14.16
N SER A 459 0.55 14.73 -13.99
CA SER A 459 -0.81 15.21 -14.26
C SER A 459 -1.18 16.53 -13.55
N VAL A 460 -0.29 17.08 -12.73
CA VAL A 460 -0.40 18.45 -12.18
C VAL A 460 -0.15 19.49 -13.29
N MET A 461 0.43 19.10 -14.42
CA MET A 461 0.76 19.96 -15.56
C MET A 461 -0.25 19.89 -16.72
N LEU A 462 -1.37 19.18 -16.57
CA LEU A 462 -2.42 19.09 -17.58
C LEU A 462 -3.70 19.69 -17.01
N ASP A 463 -4.25 20.72 -17.66
CA ASP A 463 -5.48 21.43 -17.26
C ASP A 463 -6.73 20.53 -17.14
N ASN A 464 -6.62 19.25 -17.48
CA ASN A 464 -7.73 18.29 -17.59
C ASN A 464 -7.60 17.06 -16.67
N ALA A 465 -6.68 17.07 -15.70
CA ALA A 465 -6.58 15.99 -14.72
C ALA A 465 -7.81 15.95 -13.79
N LEU A 466 -8.26 14.75 -13.45
CA LEU A 466 -9.35 14.56 -12.49
C LEU A 466 -8.79 14.62 -11.07
N THR A 467 -8.75 15.83 -10.51
CA THR A 467 -8.38 16.07 -9.10
C THR A 467 -9.61 16.07 -8.20
N PHE A 468 -9.42 16.00 -6.88
CA PHE A 468 -10.51 16.18 -5.93
C PHE A 468 -11.23 17.51 -6.10
N SER A 469 -10.50 18.62 -6.33
CA SER A 469 -11.11 19.94 -6.52
C SER A 469 -11.98 20.02 -7.78
N VAL A 470 -11.52 19.44 -8.89
CA VAL A 470 -12.29 19.39 -10.14
C VAL A 470 -13.53 18.52 -9.96
N TRP A 471 -13.38 17.33 -9.37
CA TRP A 471 -14.51 16.45 -9.06
C TRP A 471 -15.51 17.11 -8.11
N LEU A 472 -15.05 17.84 -7.09
CA LEU A 472 -15.90 18.51 -6.12
C LEU A 472 -16.76 19.59 -6.79
N ASN A 473 -16.19 20.34 -7.74
CA ASN A 473 -16.95 21.28 -8.56
C ASN A 473 -18.05 20.56 -9.36
N MET A 474 -17.73 19.45 -10.02
CA MET A 474 -18.73 18.64 -10.74
C MET A 474 -19.81 18.10 -9.81
N TYR A 475 -19.44 17.68 -8.60
CA TYR A 475 -20.38 17.21 -7.58
C TYR A 475 -21.36 18.30 -7.16
N TYR A 476 -20.95 19.57 -7.07
CA TYR A 476 -21.85 20.67 -6.69
C TYR A 476 -22.60 21.32 -7.85
N MET A 477 -22.19 21.14 -9.10
CA MET A 477 -22.90 21.61 -10.30
C MET A 477 -24.19 20.84 -10.60
N GLN A 478 -24.82 20.24 -9.58
CA GLN A 478 -26.05 19.45 -9.68
C GLN A 478 -27.29 20.29 -9.94
#